data_AF-A0A9Q1N2V6-F1
#
_entry.id   AF-A0A9Q1N2V6-F1
#
_cell.length_a   1.000
_cell.length_b   1.000
_cell.length_c   1.000
_cell.angle_alpha   90.00
_cell.angle_beta   90.00
_cell.angle_gamma   90.00
#
_symmetry.space_group_name_H-M   'P 1'
#
loop_
_entity.id
_entity.type
_entity.pdbx_description
1 polymer ?
#
loop_
_entity_poly.entity_id
_entity_poly.type
_entity_poly.pdbx_seq_one_letter_code
_entity_poly.pdbx_strand_id
1 'polypeptide(L)'
;MLRLEERWFINFYKTSENMIPFLLELASLDFNIVQASHVEDLKYVARWWKETCLAENLPFARDRIATKVNALVTTIDDVYDVFGTLDELQIFTNVVQRWNIDELDKLPDNMKMCYFALDNFINEVAGDAFEE
;
A
#
# COMPACT_ATOMS: atom_id res chain seq x y z
N MET A 1 9.89 -5.84 6.80
CA MET A 1 11.34 -5.97 6.51
C MET A 1 11.74 -7.32 5.89
N LEU A 2 10.99 -8.42 6.07
CA LEU A 2 11.35 -9.75 5.55
C LEU A 2 11.42 -9.85 4.00
N ARG A 3 10.57 -9.13 3.24
CA ARG A 3 10.55 -9.20 1.76
C ARG A 3 11.71 -8.50 1.04
N LEU A 4 12.43 -7.58 1.71
CA LEU A 4 13.53 -6.83 1.08
C LEU A 4 14.76 -7.70 0.81
N GLU A 5 14.98 -8.72 1.63
CA GLU A 5 16.14 -9.62 1.56
C GLU A 5 15.81 -10.94 0.84
N GLU A 6 14.56 -11.19 0.52
CA GLU A 6 14.07 -12.47 -0.01
C GLU A 6 14.80 -12.89 -1.29
N ARG A 7 15.02 -11.96 -2.22
CA ARG A 7 15.78 -12.22 -3.45
C ARG A 7 17.23 -12.59 -3.17
N TRP A 8 17.83 -12.00 -2.14
CA TRP A 8 19.18 -12.34 -1.70
C TRP A 8 19.22 -13.76 -1.13
N PHE A 9 18.25 -14.11 -0.27
CA PHE A 9 18.13 -15.45 0.30
C PHE A 9 17.89 -16.54 -0.75
N ILE A 10 17.02 -16.29 -1.75
CA ILE A 10 16.78 -17.24 -2.86
C ILE A 10 18.09 -17.50 -3.62
N ASN A 11 18.85 -16.44 -3.93
CA ASN A 11 20.12 -16.57 -4.63
C ASN A 11 21.18 -17.30 -3.79
N PHE A 12 21.23 -17.03 -2.49
CA PHE A 12 22.12 -17.71 -1.57
C PHE A 12 21.78 -19.21 -1.47
N TYR A 13 20.49 -19.54 -1.27
CA TYR A 13 20.01 -20.92 -1.17
C TYR A 13 20.29 -21.72 -2.44
N LYS A 14 20.17 -21.10 -3.62
CA LYS A 14 20.51 -21.70 -4.92
C LYS A 14 21.94 -22.23 -4.99
N THR A 15 22.88 -21.64 -4.24
CA THR A 15 24.30 -22.05 -4.22
C THR A 15 24.65 -23.03 -3.08
N SER A 16 23.69 -23.40 -2.23
CA SER A 16 23.93 -24.31 -1.11
C SER A 16 24.12 -25.76 -1.57
N GLU A 17 25.01 -26.50 -0.92
CA GLU A 17 25.19 -27.94 -1.15
C GLU A 17 23.93 -28.75 -0.83
N ASN A 18 23.08 -28.27 0.09
CA ASN A 18 21.84 -28.92 0.52
C ASN A 18 20.58 -28.32 -0.14
N MET A 19 20.73 -27.69 -1.31
CA MET A 19 19.62 -27.10 -2.03
C MET A 19 18.61 -28.16 -2.49
N ILE A 20 17.33 -27.92 -2.19
CA ILE A 20 16.22 -28.76 -2.61
C ILE A 20 15.55 -28.07 -3.82
N PRO A 21 15.57 -28.66 -5.02
CA PRO A 21 15.06 -28.01 -6.24
C PRO A 21 13.61 -27.55 -6.13
N PHE A 22 12.76 -28.37 -5.50
CA PHE A 22 11.35 -28.05 -5.29
C PHE A 22 11.15 -26.80 -4.39
N LEU A 23 11.93 -26.67 -3.32
CA LEU A 23 11.84 -25.50 -2.44
C LEU A 23 12.35 -24.23 -3.12
N LEU A 24 13.40 -24.35 -3.93
CA LEU A 24 13.93 -23.23 -4.72
C LEU A 24 12.91 -22.76 -5.79
N GLU A 25 12.25 -23.69 -6.46
CA GLU A 25 11.22 -23.40 -7.45
C GLU A 25 10.01 -22.74 -6.79
N LEU A 26 9.53 -23.28 -5.67
CA LEU A 26 8.42 -22.71 -4.91
C LEU A 26 8.72 -21.27 -4.45
N ALA A 27 9.88 -21.04 -3.83
CA ALA A 27 10.27 -19.70 -3.37
C ALA A 27 10.45 -18.71 -4.52
N SER A 28 10.97 -19.16 -5.67
CA SER A 28 11.11 -18.30 -6.85
C SER A 28 9.76 -17.94 -7.47
N LEU A 29 8.82 -18.89 -7.48
CA LEU A 29 7.46 -18.67 -7.99
C LEU A 29 6.69 -17.70 -7.10
N ASP A 30 6.72 -17.90 -5.78
CA ASP A 30 6.07 -17.03 -4.81
C ASP A 30 6.57 -15.59 -4.91
N PHE A 31 7.90 -15.41 -4.94
CA PHE A 31 8.54 -14.11 -5.15
C PHE A 31 8.05 -13.41 -6.42
N ASN A 32 7.96 -14.14 -7.54
CA ASN A 32 7.51 -13.58 -8.81
C ASN A 32 6.02 -13.18 -8.79
N ILE A 33 5.16 -13.95 -8.12
CA ILE A 33 3.73 -13.64 -7.98
C ILE A 33 3.55 -12.35 -7.16
N VAL A 34 4.19 -12.28 -6.00
CA VAL A 34 4.15 -11.10 -5.13
C VAL A 34 4.71 -9.87 -5.85
N GLN A 35 5.86 -10.03 -6.53
CA GLN A 35 6.43 -8.94 -7.32
C GLN A 35 5.49 -8.49 -8.45
N ALA A 36 4.81 -9.42 -9.13
CA ALA A 36 3.86 -9.09 -10.18
C ALA A 36 2.68 -8.27 -9.66
N SER A 37 2.13 -8.63 -8.47
CA SER A 37 1.08 -7.86 -7.81
C SER A 37 1.54 -6.44 -7.52
N HIS A 38 2.69 -6.26 -6.85
CA HIS A 38 3.22 -4.93 -6.56
C HIS A 38 3.49 -4.10 -7.82
N VAL A 39 3.93 -4.74 -8.91
CA VAL A 39 4.11 -4.05 -10.20
C VAL A 39 2.77 -3.62 -10.81
N GLU A 40 1.72 -4.41 -10.64
CA GLU A 40 0.37 -4.04 -11.08
C GLU A 40 -0.19 -2.87 -10.26
N ASP A 41 -0.03 -2.90 -8.94
CA ASP A 41 -0.42 -1.81 -8.04
C ASP A 41 0.33 -0.52 -8.37
N LEU A 42 1.65 -0.61 -8.58
CA LEU A 42 2.46 0.55 -9.00
C LEU A 42 2.02 1.11 -10.35
N LYS A 43 1.65 0.25 -11.31
CA LYS A 43 1.12 0.69 -12.61
C LYS A 43 -0.22 1.38 -12.44
N TYR A 44 -1.08 0.87 -11.57
CA TYR A 44 -2.38 1.47 -11.25
C TYR A 44 -2.18 2.87 -10.64
N VAL A 45 -1.36 2.99 -9.60
CA VAL A 45 -1.07 4.26 -8.92
C VAL A 45 -0.39 5.25 -9.88
N ALA A 46 0.59 4.80 -10.67
CA ALA A 46 1.27 5.67 -11.64
C ALA A 46 0.31 6.20 -12.72
N ARG A 47 -0.65 5.37 -13.17
CA ARG A 47 -1.68 5.79 -14.13
C ARG A 47 -2.62 6.79 -13.49
N TRP A 48 -3.16 6.49 -12.31
CA TRP A 48 -4.01 7.41 -11.55
C TRP A 48 -3.32 8.76 -11.32
N TRP A 49 -2.06 8.74 -10.86
CA TRP A 49 -1.27 9.96 -10.65
C TRP A 49 -1.10 10.79 -11.92
N LYS A 50 -0.98 10.15 -13.08
CA LYS A 50 -0.92 10.84 -14.37
C LYS A 50 -2.28 11.42 -14.77
N GLU A 51 -3.36 10.70 -14.52
CA GLU A 51 -4.74 11.12 -14.86
C GLU A 51 -5.23 12.30 -14.02
N THR A 52 -4.76 12.44 -12.77
CA THR A 52 -5.15 13.56 -11.91
C THR A 52 -4.46 14.89 -12.29
N CYS A 53 -3.45 14.87 -13.15
CA CYS A 53 -2.64 16.03 -13.54
C CYS A 53 -2.06 16.84 -12.35
N LEU A 54 -2.03 16.26 -11.14
CA LEU A 54 -1.59 16.96 -9.93
C LEU A 54 -0.13 17.40 -10.02
N ALA A 55 0.73 16.60 -10.67
CA ALA A 55 2.13 16.95 -10.87
C ALA A 55 2.35 18.13 -11.83
N GLU A 56 1.39 18.40 -12.72
CA GLU A 56 1.46 19.51 -13.68
C GLU A 56 0.88 20.79 -13.08
N ASN A 57 -0.20 20.67 -12.31
CA ASN A 57 -0.89 21.80 -11.67
C ASN A 57 -0.26 22.22 -10.34
N LEU A 58 0.39 21.30 -9.63
CA LEU A 58 1.07 21.56 -8.36
C LEU A 58 2.55 21.15 -8.47
N PRO A 59 3.44 22.04 -8.94
CA PRO A 59 4.85 21.74 -9.13
C PRO A 59 5.56 21.28 -7.83
N PHE A 60 5.05 21.71 -6.67
CA PHE A 60 5.52 21.30 -5.34
C PHE A 60 4.97 19.94 -4.88
N ALA A 61 3.90 19.45 -5.51
CA ALA A 61 3.27 18.18 -5.16
C ALA A 61 4.05 16.95 -5.61
N ARG A 62 4.86 17.09 -6.69
CA ARG A 62 5.47 15.97 -7.40
C ARG A 62 6.26 15.03 -6.50
N ASP A 63 6.98 15.56 -5.51
CA ASP A 63 7.79 14.75 -4.59
C ASP A 63 7.07 14.52 -3.26
N ARG A 64 6.36 15.52 -2.74
CA ARG A 64 5.83 15.49 -1.37
C ARG A 64 4.48 14.78 -1.27
N ILE A 65 3.56 15.05 -2.20
CA ILE A 65 2.24 14.40 -2.25
C ILE A 65 2.43 12.95 -2.70
N ALA A 66 3.24 12.68 -3.72
CA ALA A 66 3.51 11.32 -4.18
C ALA A 66 4.10 10.42 -3.08
N THR A 67 5.04 10.95 -2.27
CA THR A 67 5.62 10.20 -1.14
C THR A 67 4.58 9.92 -0.05
N LYS A 68 3.74 10.92 0.29
CA LYS A 68 2.65 10.75 1.27
C LYS A 68 1.60 9.75 0.79
N VAL A 69 1.18 9.81 -0.47
CA VAL A 69 0.26 8.85 -1.09
C VAL A 69 0.85 7.44 -1.03
N ASN A 70 2.10 7.26 -1.46
CA ASN A 70 2.75 5.95 -1.42
C ASN A 70 2.83 5.38 0.00
N ALA A 71 3.18 6.21 0.99
CA ALA A 71 3.21 5.79 2.40
C ALA A 71 1.82 5.38 2.93
N LEU A 72 0.77 6.12 2.55
CA LEU A 72 -0.61 5.76 2.91
C LEU A 72 -1.05 4.46 2.23
N VAL A 73 -0.77 4.31 0.94
CA VAL A 73 -1.09 3.08 0.18
C VAL A 73 -0.42 1.86 0.82
N THR A 74 0.88 1.93 1.12
CA THR A 74 1.58 0.80 1.78
C THR A 74 1.08 0.53 3.19
N THR A 75 0.67 1.57 3.92
CA THR A 75 0.12 1.39 5.28
C THR A 75 -1.25 0.72 5.23
N ILE A 76 -2.09 1.11 4.27
CA ILE A 76 -3.40 0.48 4.05
C ILE A 76 -3.20 -0.96 3.56
N ASP A 77 -2.26 -1.22 2.66
CA ASP A 77 -1.90 -2.57 2.20
C ASP A 77 -1.55 -3.50 3.38
N ASP A 78 -0.64 -3.07 4.26
CA ASP A 78 -0.28 -3.82 5.47
C ASP A 78 -1.50 -4.06 6.39
N VAL A 79 -2.43 -3.11 6.49
CA VAL A 79 -3.68 -3.26 7.26
C VAL A 79 -4.56 -4.37 6.67
N TYR A 80 -4.65 -4.48 5.34
CA TYR A 80 -5.45 -5.49 4.66
C TYR A 80 -4.78 -6.88 4.64
N ASP A 81 -3.44 -6.95 4.56
CA ASP A 81 -2.72 -8.22 4.44
C ASP A 81 -2.31 -8.85 5.79
N VAL A 82 -2.02 -8.04 6.81
CA VAL A 82 -1.41 -8.52 8.07
C VAL A 82 -2.34 -8.37 9.27
N PHE A 83 -3.18 -7.32 9.32
CA PHE A 83 -3.84 -6.91 10.56
C PHE A 83 -5.36 -7.06 10.58
N GLY A 84 -6.01 -7.45 9.49
CA GLY A 84 -7.47 -7.48 9.41
C GLY A 84 -8.09 -8.87 9.38
N THR A 85 -9.09 -9.09 10.24
CA THR A 85 -10.10 -10.11 9.99
C THR A 85 -11.06 -9.64 8.90
N LEU A 86 -11.71 -10.58 8.18
CA LEU A 86 -12.60 -10.23 7.08
C LEU A 86 -13.72 -9.25 7.49
N ASP A 87 -14.24 -9.39 8.71
CA ASP A 87 -15.28 -8.52 9.26
C ASP A 87 -14.76 -7.10 9.51
N GLU A 88 -13.54 -6.94 10.04
CA GLU A 88 -12.90 -5.64 10.24
C GLU A 88 -12.58 -4.96 8.91
N LEU A 89 -12.08 -5.71 7.92
CA LEU A 89 -11.79 -5.19 6.59
C LEU A 89 -13.05 -4.71 5.87
N GLN A 90 -14.17 -5.41 6.05
CA GLN A 90 -15.45 -4.98 5.48
C GLN A 90 -15.92 -3.66 6.11
N ILE A 91 -15.81 -3.51 7.42
CA ILE A 91 -16.16 -2.27 8.12
C ILE A 91 -15.23 -1.12 7.67
N PHE A 92 -13.92 -1.36 7.61
CA PHE A 92 -12.96 -0.36 7.16
C PHE A 92 -13.21 0.06 5.70
N THR A 93 -13.50 -0.90 4.81
CA THR A 93 -13.90 -0.62 3.42
C THR A 93 -15.13 0.27 3.37
N ASN A 94 -16.17 -0.05 4.15
CA ASN A 94 -17.41 0.72 4.18
C ASN A 94 -17.20 2.15 4.66
N VAL A 95 -16.39 2.33 5.72
CA VAL A 95 -16.04 3.65 6.28
C VAL A 95 -15.34 4.51 5.23
N VAL A 96 -14.34 3.96 4.53
CA VAL A 96 -13.61 4.68 3.47
C VAL A 96 -14.50 4.97 2.26
N GLN A 97 -15.30 4.01 1.79
CA GLN A 97 -16.17 4.20 0.62
C GLN A 97 -17.27 5.24 0.86
N ARG A 98 -17.84 5.27 2.07
CA ARG A 98 -18.91 6.20 2.45
C ARG A 98 -18.37 7.53 2.99
N TRP A 99 -17.07 7.61 3.25
CA TRP A 99 -16.42 8.71 3.97
C TRP A 99 -17.15 9.05 5.28
N ASN A 100 -17.53 8.01 6.04
CA ASN A 100 -18.37 8.12 7.24
C ASN A 100 -17.80 7.31 8.40
N ILE A 101 -17.63 7.95 9.56
CA ILE A 101 -17.01 7.41 10.77
C ILE A 101 -17.98 6.64 11.70
N ASP A 102 -19.27 6.53 11.37
CA ASP A 102 -20.29 5.90 12.24
C ASP A 102 -19.91 4.48 12.72
N GLU A 103 -19.19 3.71 11.90
CA GLU A 103 -18.77 2.35 12.25
C GLU A 103 -17.29 2.27 12.65
N LEU A 104 -16.57 3.38 12.62
CA LEU A 104 -15.13 3.44 12.88
C LEU A 104 -14.81 3.00 14.31
N ASP A 105 -15.69 3.27 15.27
CA ASP A 105 -15.53 2.86 16.68
C ASP A 105 -15.42 1.34 16.87
N LYS A 106 -15.99 0.55 15.94
CA LYS A 106 -15.95 -0.91 15.95
C LYS A 106 -14.58 -1.49 15.55
N LEU A 107 -13.71 -0.67 14.98
CA LEU A 107 -12.40 -1.09 14.49
C LEU A 107 -11.31 -0.98 15.56
N PRO A 108 -10.22 -1.75 15.44
CA PRO A 108 -9.06 -1.61 16.30
C PRO A 108 -8.33 -0.28 16.04
N ASP A 109 -7.59 0.21 17.04
CA ASP A 109 -6.99 1.55 17.04
C ASP A 109 -6.02 1.78 15.89
N ASN A 110 -5.32 0.74 15.42
CA ASN A 110 -4.44 0.81 14.25
C ASN A 110 -5.21 1.19 12.97
N MET A 111 -6.38 0.58 12.73
CA MET A 111 -7.20 0.90 11.57
C MET A 111 -7.82 2.29 11.69
N LYS A 112 -8.25 2.68 12.89
CA LYS A 112 -8.74 4.05 13.16
C LYS A 112 -7.68 5.09 12.83
N MET A 113 -6.45 4.89 13.31
CA MET A 113 -5.32 5.77 13.00
C MET A 113 -5.05 5.83 11.49
N CYS A 114 -5.14 4.71 10.78
CA CYS A 114 -4.98 4.67 9.33
C CYS A 114 -6.04 5.50 8.61
N TYR A 115 -7.30 5.41 9.02
CA TYR A 115 -8.38 6.23 8.46
C TYR A 115 -8.13 7.73 8.69
N PHE A 116 -7.80 8.13 9.93
CA PHE A 116 -7.55 9.54 10.23
C PHE A 116 -6.32 10.09 9.49
N ALA A 117 -5.28 9.28 9.28
CA ALA A 117 -4.14 9.68 8.47
C ALA A 117 -4.54 9.93 7.01
N LEU A 118 -5.40 9.08 6.44
CA LEU A 118 -5.95 9.25 5.09
C LEU A 118 -6.83 10.50 5.01
N ASP A 119 -7.77 10.67 5.93
CA ASP A 119 -8.71 11.81 5.95
C ASP A 119 -7.97 13.15 6.08
N ASN A 120 -7.03 13.26 7.03
CA ASN A 120 -6.23 14.47 7.20
C ASN A 120 -5.41 14.80 5.94
N PHE A 121 -4.84 13.79 5.29
CA PHE A 121 -4.08 13.99 4.06
C PHE A 121 -4.97 14.50 2.91
N ILE A 122 -6.14 13.91 2.71
CA ILE A 122 -7.07 14.35 1.66
C ILE A 122 -7.55 15.78 1.94
N ASN A 123 -7.83 16.11 3.20
CA ASN A 123 -8.21 17.47 3.59
C ASN A 123 -7.06 18.49 3.38
N GLU A 124 -5.81 18.11 3.66
CA GLU A 124 -4.62 18.93 3.35
C GLU A 124 -4.51 19.21 1.84
N VAL A 125 -4.59 18.15 1.03
CA VAL A 125 -4.52 18.27 -0.44
C VAL A 125 -5.67 19.09 -1.01
N ALA A 126 -6.88 18.92 -0.47
CA ALA A 126 -8.03 19.72 -0.86
C ALA A 126 -7.85 21.20 -0.47
N GLY A 127 -7.38 21.49 0.76
CA GLY A 127 -7.09 22.85 1.21
C GLY A 127 -6.08 23.55 0.29
N ASP A 128 -4.95 22.90 0.00
CA ASP A 128 -3.92 23.44 -0.89
C ASP A 128 -4.44 23.68 -2.32
N ALA A 129 -5.42 22.89 -2.78
CA ALA A 129 -6.00 23.01 -4.12
C ALA A 129 -7.12 24.07 -4.23
N PHE A 130 -7.78 24.41 -3.11
CA PHE A 130 -8.89 25.38 -3.06
C PHE A 130 -8.48 26.76 -2.51
N GLU A 131 -7.24 26.94 -2.04
CA GLU A 131 -6.67 28.23 -1.61
C GLU A 131 -6.00 29.07 -2.74
N GLU A 132 -6.28 28.77 -4.02
CA GLU A 132 -6.03 29.67 -5.16
C GLU A 132 -7.20 30.62 -5.45
#